data_AF-A0A7X6UCF6-F1
#
_entry.id   AF-A0A7X6UCF6-F1
#
_cell.length_a   1.000
_cell.length_b   1.000
_cell.length_c   1.000
_cell.angle_alpha   90.00
_cell.angle_beta   90.00
_cell.angle_gamma   90.00
#
_symmetry.space_group_name_H-M   'P 1'
#
loop_
_entity.id
_entity.type
_entity.pdbx_description
1 polymer ?
#
loop_
_entity_poly.entity_id
_entity_poly.type
_entity_poly.pdbx_seq_one_letter_code
_entity_poly.pdbx_strand_id
1 'polypeptide(L)'
;MSRQTILITGIALIVLPLVALGLKLFSFGWLMVMLMFGPVFVMIIGYVLQIVIATQGFLVRRDLFGSALRRATLASWISLIGIVLLGIFVPDGGDSGYGSTFQVWLGAYGENGDAVHASTDALGDVVTFIAMAAWIVGFVWLVAEWIAALVRRNRARKAGVTAG
;
A
#
# COMPACT_ATOMS: atom_id res chain seq x y z
N MET A 1 -14.34 13.23 -11.99
CA MET A 1 -13.45 13.27 -10.81
C MET A 1 -12.57 14.51 -10.94
N SER A 2 -12.33 15.28 -9.87
CA SER A 2 -11.58 16.54 -10.01
C SER A 2 -10.08 16.26 -10.26
N ARG A 3 -9.41 17.18 -10.96
CA ARG A 3 -7.96 17.08 -11.23
C ARG A 3 -7.13 17.03 -9.95
N GLN A 4 -7.58 17.71 -8.89
CA GLN A 4 -6.93 17.67 -7.59
C GLN A 4 -6.97 16.26 -6.98
N THR A 5 -8.13 15.57 -7.02
CA THR A 5 -8.24 14.21 -6.47
C THR A 5 -7.34 13.21 -7.21
N ILE A 6 -7.20 13.37 -8.53
CA ILE A 6 -6.30 12.55 -9.35
C ILE A 6 -4.85 12.74 -8.91
N LEU A 7 -4.41 13.99 -8.76
CA LEU A 7 -3.05 14.30 -8.32
C LEU A 7 -2.77 13.77 -6.91
N ILE A 8 -3.69 13.98 -5.97
CA ILE A 8 -3.58 13.48 -4.61
C ILE A 8 -3.44 11.95 -4.62
N THR A 9 -4.24 11.25 -5.41
CA THR A 9 -4.17 9.78 -5.52
C THR A 9 -2.81 9.33 -6.05
N GLY A 10 -2.30 9.99 -7.10
CA GLY A 10 -0.97 9.69 -7.65
C GLY A 10 0.17 9.95 -6.65
N ILE A 11 0.12 11.05 -5.91
CA ILE A 11 1.11 11.37 -4.86
C ILE A 11 1.01 10.37 -3.71
N ALA A 12 -0.21 10.05 -3.27
CA ALA A 12 -0.44 9.14 -2.16
C ALA A 12 0.10 7.73 -2.45
N LEU A 13 -0.03 7.23 -3.69
CA LEU A 13 0.57 5.98 -4.15
C LEU A 13 2.11 5.94 -4.01
N ILE A 14 2.77 7.10 -3.96
CA ILE A 14 4.23 7.17 -3.76
C ILE A 14 4.53 7.34 -2.28
N VAL A 15 3.86 8.28 -1.61
CA VAL A 15 4.23 8.73 -0.26
C VAL A 15 3.76 7.76 0.84
N LEU A 16 2.52 7.27 0.78
CA LEU A 16 1.95 6.50 1.90
C LEU A 16 2.63 5.15 2.16
N PRO A 17 3.12 4.39 1.16
CA PRO A 17 3.94 3.21 1.43
C PRO A 17 5.22 3.53 2.20
N LEU A 18 5.85 4.67 1.91
CA LEU A 18 7.05 5.13 2.65
C LEU A 18 6.70 5.53 4.08
N VAL A 19 5.53 6.15 4.27
CA VAL A 19 5.02 6.44 5.62
C VAL A 19 4.78 5.13 6.38
N ALA A 20 4.17 4.12 5.77
CA ALA A 20 3.97 2.81 6.39
C ALA A 20 5.29 2.15 6.81
N LEU A 21 6.31 2.22 5.95
CA LEU A 21 7.67 1.75 6.27
C LEU A 21 8.28 2.55 7.43
N GLY A 22 8.15 3.88 7.40
CA GLY A 22 8.64 4.76 8.47
C GLY A 22 7.95 4.50 9.81
N LEU A 23 6.64 4.26 9.80
CA LEU A 23 5.88 3.87 11.00
C LEU A 23 6.38 2.56 11.61
N LYS A 24 6.90 1.66 10.78
CA LYS A 24 7.43 0.39 11.26
C LYS A 24 8.77 0.53 11.98
N LEU A 25 9.50 1.63 11.79
CA LEU A 25 10.73 1.91 12.51
C LEU A 25 10.53 2.09 14.03
N PHE A 26 9.29 2.40 14.48
CA PHE A 26 8.96 2.53 15.90
C PHE A 26 8.74 1.18 16.60
N SER A 27 8.41 0.13 15.85
CA SER A 27 8.25 -1.24 16.34
C SER A 27 9.23 -2.16 15.61
N PHE A 28 10.52 -1.82 15.71
CA PHE A 28 11.59 -2.53 15.02
C PHE A 28 11.82 -3.92 15.63
N GLY A 29 11.71 -4.96 14.82
CA GLY A 29 12.00 -6.34 15.20
C GLY A 29 12.38 -7.23 14.01
N TRP A 30 12.19 -8.53 14.16
CA TRP A 30 12.51 -9.55 13.15
C TRP A 30 11.77 -9.36 11.83
N LEU A 31 10.56 -8.77 11.82
CA LEU A 31 9.85 -8.42 10.58
C LEU A 31 10.63 -7.37 9.78
N MET A 32 11.22 -6.36 10.42
CA MET A 32 12.08 -5.39 9.74
C MET A 32 13.33 -6.05 9.15
N VAL A 33 13.93 -7.01 9.88
CA VAL A 33 15.03 -7.82 9.36
C VAL A 33 14.58 -8.62 8.13
N MET A 34 13.41 -9.25 8.16
CA MET A 34 12.84 -9.96 7.02
C MET A 34 12.47 -9.03 5.86
N LEU A 35 12.06 -7.78 6.12
CA LEU A 35 11.81 -6.79 5.08
C LEU A 35 13.11 -6.32 4.41
N MET A 36 14.19 -6.17 5.18
CA MET A 36 15.50 -5.73 4.69
C MET A 36 16.27 -6.85 3.98
N PHE A 37 16.21 -8.08 4.50
CA PHE A 37 17.03 -9.21 4.07
C PHE A 37 16.25 -10.39 3.49
N GLY A 38 14.92 -10.40 3.60
CA GLY A 38 14.05 -11.40 2.98
C GLY A 38 13.84 -11.12 1.49
N PRO A 39 12.61 -11.28 0.94
CA PRO A 39 12.34 -11.05 -0.48
C PRO A 39 12.25 -9.55 -0.80
N VAL A 40 13.26 -8.78 -0.40
CA VAL A 40 13.36 -7.33 -0.60
C VAL A 40 13.17 -6.95 -2.07
N PHE A 41 13.63 -7.80 -2.99
CA PHE A 41 13.42 -7.63 -4.42
C PHE A 41 11.93 -7.66 -4.81
N VAL A 42 11.12 -8.51 -4.19
CA VAL A 42 9.66 -8.58 -4.46
C VAL A 42 8.98 -7.29 -4.00
N MET A 43 9.35 -6.78 -2.82
CA MET A 43 8.83 -5.52 -2.29
C MET A 43 9.24 -4.33 -3.16
N ILE A 44 10.51 -4.28 -3.58
CA ILE A 44 11.02 -3.25 -4.50
C ILE A 44 10.29 -3.29 -5.83
N ILE A 45 10.11 -4.48 -6.43
CA ILE A 45 9.40 -4.64 -7.70
C ILE A 45 7.95 -4.14 -7.57
N GLY A 46 7.27 -4.52 -6.48
CA GLY A 46 5.91 -4.05 -6.20
C GLY A 46 5.83 -2.52 -6.07
N TYR A 47 6.77 -1.91 -5.34
CA TYR A 47 6.82 -0.47 -5.16
C TYR A 47 7.17 0.28 -6.45
N VAL A 48 8.11 -0.23 -7.25
CA VAL A 48 8.43 0.31 -8.58
C VAL A 48 7.22 0.25 -9.50
N LEU A 49 6.50 -0.88 -9.52
CA LEU A 49 5.27 -1.01 -10.30
C LEU A 49 4.22 0.02 -9.85
N GLN A 50 4.08 0.23 -8.54
CA GLN A 50 3.18 1.23 -7.99
C GLN A 50 3.53 2.65 -8.44
N ILE A 51 4.83 3.02 -8.43
CA ILE A 51 5.31 4.31 -8.95
C ILE A 51 4.97 4.43 -10.44
N VAL A 52 5.21 3.39 -11.24
CA VAL A 52 4.90 3.39 -12.67
C VAL A 52 3.40 3.63 -12.91
N ILE A 53 2.53 2.97 -12.15
CA ILE A 53 1.08 3.17 -12.21
C ILE A 53 0.70 4.61 -11.80
N ALA A 54 1.28 5.12 -10.70
CA ALA A 54 1.04 6.48 -10.24
C ALA A 54 1.41 7.51 -11.30
N THR A 55 2.61 7.40 -11.88
CA THR A 55 3.11 8.30 -12.91
C THR A 55 2.25 8.23 -14.18
N GLN A 56 2.08 7.04 -14.75
CA GLN A 56 1.40 6.87 -16.03
C GLN A 56 -0.11 7.08 -15.95
N GLY A 57 -0.72 6.71 -14.82
CA GLY A 57 -2.17 6.66 -14.64
C GLY A 57 -2.79 7.90 -14.01
N PHE A 58 -2.06 8.60 -13.15
CA PHE A 58 -2.61 9.72 -12.36
C PHE A 58 -1.83 11.03 -12.53
N LEU A 59 -0.50 11.00 -12.61
CA LEU A 59 0.31 12.23 -12.61
C LEU A 59 0.53 12.81 -14.01
N VAL A 60 0.60 11.98 -15.04
CA VAL A 60 0.75 12.43 -16.43
C VAL A 60 -0.60 12.92 -16.98
N ARG A 61 -0.59 14.01 -17.75
CA ARG A 61 -1.80 14.60 -18.38
C ARG A 61 -2.53 13.70 -19.38
N ARG A 62 -2.03 12.50 -19.64
CA ARG A 62 -2.64 11.55 -20.58
C ARG A 62 -3.67 10.75 -19.80
N ASP A 63 -4.92 10.83 -20.23
CA ASP A 63 -6.00 10.05 -19.62
C ASP A 63 -5.82 8.56 -19.95
N LEU A 64 -5.09 7.85 -19.10
CA LEU A 64 -4.84 6.42 -19.28
C LEU A 64 -6.08 5.61 -18.89
N PHE A 65 -6.71 5.94 -17.77
CA PHE A 65 -7.80 5.14 -17.22
C PHE A 65 -9.17 5.44 -17.85
N GLY A 66 -9.41 6.66 -18.35
CA GLY A 66 -10.68 7.04 -18.96
C GLY A 66 -11.87 6.74 -18.04
N SER A 67 -12.83 5.97 -18.54
CA SER A 67 -14.01 5.54 -17.75
C SER A 67 -13.69 4.67 -16.53
N ALA A 68 -12.51 4.05 -16.47
CA ALA A 68 -12.06 3.24 -15.34
C ALA A 68 -11.46 4.07 -14.19
N LEU A 69 -11.27 5.38 -14.36
CA LEU A 69 -10.55 6.23 -13.41
C LEU A 69 -11.10 6.15 -11.98
N ARG A 70 -12.43 6.08 -11.82
CA ARG A 70 -13.07 5.97 -10.50
C ARG A 70 -12.72 4.64 -9.82
N ARG A 71 -12.74 3.53 -10.55
CA ARG A 71 -12.39 2.20 -10.03
C ARG A 71 -10.91 2.11 -9.68
N ALA A 72 -10.05 2.61 -10.58
CA ALA A 72 -8.62 2.69 -10.32
C ALA A 72 -8.31 3.53 -9.07
N THR A 73 -8.97 4.66 -8.90
CA THR A 73 -8.79 5.49 -7.69
C THR A 73 -9.24 4.75 -6.43
N LEU A 74 -10.39 4.07 -6.48
CA LEU A 74 -10.88 3.29 -5.34
C LEU A 74 -9.90 2.16 -4.98
N ALA A 75 -9.41 1.41 -5.98
CA ALA A 75 -8.42 0.36 -5.79
C ALA A 75 -7.13 0.90 -5.16
N SER A 76 -6.65 2.07 -5.61
CA SER A 76 -5.51 2.77 -5.02
C SER A 76 -5.74 3.07 -3.54
N TRP A 77 -6.87 3.67 -3.18
CA TRP A 77 -7.15 4.03 -1.79
C TRP A 77 -7.35 2.81 -0.88
N ILE A 78 -8.01 1.76 -1.36
CA ILE A 78 -8.14 0.49 -0.62
C ILE A 78 -6.75 -0.08 -0.33
N SER A 79 -5.88 -0.13 -1.33
CA SER A 79 -4.50 -0.59 -1.17
C SER A 79 -3.71 0.25 -0.17
N LEU A 80 -3.81 1.58 -0.30
CA LEU A 80 -3.08 2.55 0.52
C LEU A 80 -3.51 2.55 1.99
N ILE A 81 -4.81 2.45 2.25
CA ILE A 81 -5.32 2.31 3.62
C ILE A 81 -4.82 1.00 4.22
N GLY A 82 -4.89 -0.09 3.45
CA GLY A 82 -4.37 -1.40 3.88
C GLY A 82 -2.91 -1.34 4.30
N ILE A 83 -2.02 -0.81 3.44
CA ILE A 83 -0.58 -0.78 3.75
C ILE A 83 -0.25 0.12 4.95
N VAL A 84 -0.93 1.26 5.10
CA VAL A 84 -0.72 2.14 6.27
C VAL A 84 -1.18 1.47 7.55
N LEU A 85 -2.34 0.82 7.54
CA LEU A 85 -2.83 0.06 8.69
C LEU A 85 -1.89 -1.10 9.03
N LEU A 86 -1.33 -1.79 8.03
CA LEU A 86 -0.29 -2.79 8.28
C LEU A 86 0.93 -2.19 8.97
N GLY A 87 1.43 -1.04 8.52
CA GLY A 87 2.55 -0.35 9.17
C GLY A 87 2.29 0.02 10.63
N ILE A 88 1.02 0.19 11.01
CA ILE A 88 0.60 0.53 12.38
C ILE A 88 0.39 -0.72 13.25
N PHE A 89 -0.35 -1.71 12.72
CA PHE A 89 -0.93 -2.79 13.51
C PHE A 89 -0.20 -4.12 13.40
N VAL A 90 0.63 -4.33 12.37
CA VAL A 90 1.40 -5.58 12.26
C VAL A 90 2.34 -5.68 13.46
N PRO A 91 2.19 -6.70 14.31
CA PRO A 91 3.11 -6.92 15.42
C PRO A 91 4.49 -7.30 14.87
N ASP A 92 5.52 -6.81 15.52
CA ASP A 92 6.90 -7.23 15.26
C ASP A 92 7.58 -7.54 16.60
N GLY A 93 8.41 -8.56 16.60
CA GLY A 93 9.06 -9.07 17.80
C GLY A 93 10.56 -8.94 17.67
N GLY A 94 11.24 -8.52 18.73
CA GLY A 94 12.70 -8.47 18.81
C GLY A 94 13.20 -8.83 20.20
N ASP A 95 14.52 -8.90 20.36
CA ASP A 95 15.16 -9.35 21.60
C ASP A 95 14.91 -8.40 22.79
N SER A 96 14.52 -7.15 22.52
CA SER A 96 14.26 -6.10 23.52
C SER A 96 12.77 -5.78 23.74
N GLY A 97 11.84 -6.54 23.14
CA GLY A 97 10.39 -6.32 23.24
C GLY A 97 9.64 -6.77 21.99
N TYR A 98 8.34 -7.03 22.12
CA TYR A 98 7.45 -7.34 20.99
C TYR A 98 6.24 -6.41 20.97
N GLY A 99 5.69 -6.15 19.79
CA GLY A 99 4.48 -5.36 19.61
C GLY A 99 4.39 -4.65 18.26
N SER A 100 3.20 -4.14 17.96
CA SER A 100 2.97 -3.26 16.81
C SER A 100 3.27 -1.80 17.15
N THR A 101 3.36 -0.92 16.14
CA THR A 101 3.55 0.53 16.37
C THR A 101 2.39 1.11 17.20
N PHE A 102 1.18 0.61 17.01
CA PHE A 102 0.04 0.93 17.86
C PHE A 102 0.28 0.57 19.33
N GLN A 103 0.76 -0.64 19.61
CA GLN A 103 1.03 -1.09 20.97
C GLN A 103 2.19 -0.32 21.62
N VAL A 104 3.21 0.03 20.84
CA VAL A 104 4.31 0.89 21.30
C VAL A 104 3.78 2.26 21.73
N TRP A 105 2.86 2.87 20.98
CA TRP A 105 2.22 4.14 21.37
C TRP A 105 1.38 4.03 22.64
N LEU A 106 0.87 2.84 22.94
CA LEU A 106 0.12 2.56 24.17
C LEU A 106 1.03 2.18 25.36
N GLY A 107 2.36 2.14 25.15
CA GLY A 107 3.32 1.86 26.22
C GLY A 107 3.68 0.38 26.37
N ALA A 108 3.58 -0.43 25.30
CA ALA A 108 3.96 -1.84 25.32
C ALA A 108 5.41 -2.11 25.78
N TYR A 109 6.31 -1.12 25.68
CA TYR A 109 7.69 -1.22 26.15
C TYR A 109 7.92 -0.65 27.56
N GLY A 110 6.85 -0.30 28.28
CA GLY A 110 6.90 0.17 29.66
C GLY A 110 6.47 -0.91 30.67
N GLU A 111 6.38 -0.53 31.95
CA GLU A 111 6.02 -1.44 33.06
C GLU A 111 4.65 -2.11 32.89
N ASN A 112 3.76 -1.51 32.08
CA ASN A 112 2.41 -2.02 31.81
C ASN A 112 2.30 -2.84 30.51
N GLY A 113 3.43 -3.27 29.92
CA GLY A 113 3.47 -3.94 28.62
C GLY A 113 2.49 -5.12 28.51
N ASP A 114 2.49 -6.03 29.49
CA ASP A 114 1.63 -7.21 29.49
C ASP A 114 0.13 -6.86 29.44
N ALA A 115 -0.28 -5.79 30.15
CA ALA A 115 -1.67 -5.34 30.15
C ALA A 115 -2.07 -4.72 28.80
N VAL A 116 -1.14 -4.03 28.14
CA VAL A 116 -1.34 -3.48 26.78
C VAL A 116 -1.52 -4.63 25.79
N HIS A 117 -0.66 -5.64 25.82
CA HIS A 117 -0.78 -6.82 24.96
C HIS A 117 -2.10 -7.55 25.18
N ALA A 118 -2.42 -7.89 26.44
CA ALA A 118 -3.65 -8.59 26.79
C ALA A 118 -4.92 -7.85 26.32
N SER A 119 -4.90 -6.51 26.27
CA SER A 119 -6.05 -5.70 25.85
C SER A 119 -6.11 -5.42 24.34
N THR A 120 -5.02 -5.61 23.60
CA THR A 120 -4.93 -5.14 22.20
C THR A 120 -4.56 -6.20 21.17
N ASP A 121 -3.99 -7.34 21.57
CA ASP A 121 -3.52 -8.36 20.62
C ASP A 121 -4.63 -8.85 19.69
N ALA A 122 -5.79 -9.21 20.23
CA ALA A 122 -6.92 -9.69 19.43
C ALA A 122 -7.43 -8.64 18.42
N LEU A 123 -7.44 -7.36 18.81
CA LEU A 123 -7.81 -6.27 17.90
C LEU A 123 -6.73 -6.07 16.83
N GLY A 124 -5.46 -6.08 17.23
CA GLY A 124 -4.31 -5.95 16.36
C GLY A 124 -4.28 -7.01 15.27
N ASP A 125 -4.55 -8.27 15.64
CA ASP A 125 -4.62 -9.40 14.70
C ASP A 125 -5.74 -9.21 13.67
N VAL A 126 -6.97 -8.91 14.14
CA VAL A 126 -8.12 -8.72 13.25
C VAL A 126 -7.88 -7.56 12.28
N VAL A 127 -7.40 -6.42 12.79
CA VAL A 127 -7.09 -5.25 11.96
C VAL A 127 -5.97 -5.57 10.98
N THR A 128 -4.95 -6.31 11.40
CA THR A 128 -3.84 -6.74 10.53
C THR A 128 -4.34 -7.61 9.38
N PHE A 129 -5.20 -8.60 9.63
CA PHE A 129 -5.75 -9.44 8.57
C PHE A 129 -6.61 -8.65 7.58
N ILE A 130 -7.47 -7.75 8.07
CA ILE A 130 -8.30 -6.89 7.22
C ILE A 130 -7.42 -5.96 6.39
N ALA A 131 -6.41 -5.34 7.00
CA ALA A 131 -5.47 -4.44 6.36
C ALA A 131 -4.65 -5.16 5.27
N MET A 132 -4.21 -6.40 5.55
CA MET A 132 -3.52 -7.25 4.59
C MET A 132 -4.41 -7.58 3.39
N ALA A 133 -5.65 -8.00 3.64
CA ALA A 133 -6.61 -8.30 2.57
C ALA A 133 -6.89 -7.04 1.73
N ALA A 134 -7.12 -5.89 2.36
CA ALA A 134 -7.33 -4.62 1.67
C ALA A 134 -6.12 -4.22 0.81
N TRP A 135 -4.90 -4.32 1.36
CA TRP A 135 -3.67 -4.03 0.64
C TRP A 135 -3.53 -4.90 -0.61
N ILE A 136 -3.59 -6.23 -0.45
CA ILE A 136 -3.38 -7.19 -1.53
C ILE A 136 -4.48 -7.05 -2.59
N VAL A 137 -5.76 -7.07 -2.18
CA VAL A 137 -6.90 -6.99 -3.11
C VAL A 137 -6.92 -5.65 -3.83
N GLY A 138 -6.69 -4.54 -3.12
CA GLY A 138 -6.62 -3.21 -3.70
C GLY A 138 -5.47 -3.09 -4.72
N PHE A 139 -4.29 -3.62 -4.40
CA PHE A 139 -3.14 -3.59 -5.30
C PHE A 139 -3.38 -4.44 -6.55
N VAL A 140 -3.84 -5.69 -6.41
CA VAL A 140 -4.14 -6.58 -7.55
C VAL A 140 -5.22 -5.97 -8.45
N TRP A 141 -6.27 -5.39 -7.85
CA TRP A 141 -7.30 -4.68 -8.61
C TRP A 141 -6.71 -3.49 -9.37
N LEU A 142 -5.88 -2.67 -8.74
CA LEU A 142 -5.23 -1.53 -9.38
C LEU A 142 -4.36 -1.96 -10.57
N VAL A 143 -3.57 -3.03 -10.40
CA VAL A 143 -2.75 -3.62 -11.47
C VAL A 143 -3.63 -4.10 -12.63
N ALA A 144 -4.74 -4.78 -12.34
CA ALA A 144 -5.67 -5.25 -13.36
C ALA A 144 -6.28 -4.09 -14.17
N GLU A 145 -6.70 -3.00 -13.51
CA GLU A 145 -7.22 -1.81 -14.19
C GLU A 145 -6.13 -1.14 -15.06
N TRP A 146 -4.89 -1.09 -14.59
CA TRP A 146 -3.75 -0.55 -15.34
C TRP A 146 -3.42 -1.36 -16.58
N ILE A 147 -3.33 -2.70 -16.46
CA ILE A 147 -3.11 -3.60 -17.59
C ILE A 147 -4.24 -3.45 -18.60
N ALA A 148 -5.49 -3.45 -18.15
CA ALA A 148 -6.65 -3.30 -19.04
C ALA A 148 -6.62 -1.95 -19.77
N ALA A 149 -6.22 -0.87 -19.10
CA ALA A 149 -6.06 0.44 -19.72
C ALA A 149 -4.95 0.46 -20.79
N LEU A 150 -3.80 -0.16 -20.52
CA LEU A 150 -2.71 -0.29 -21.49
C LEU A 150 -3.13 -1.09 -22.72
N VAL A 151 -3.84 -2.21 -22.54
CA VAL A 151 -4.35 -3.03 -23.64
C VAL A 151 -5.34 -2.23 -24.50
N ARG A 152 -6.29 -1.50 -23.89
CA ARG A 152 -7.23 -0.64 -24.63
C ARG A 152 -6.50 0.43 -25.45
N ARG A 153 -5.52 1.12 -24.84
CA ARG A 153 -4.71 2.13 -25.52
C ARG A 153 -3.94 1.56 -26.71
N ASN A 154 -3.34 0.38 -26.55
CA ASN A 154 -2.58 -0.28 -27.61
C ASN A 154 -3.48 -0.70 -28.78
N ARG A 155 -4.69 -1.20 -28.50
CA ARG A 155 -5.68 -1.54 -29.54
C ARG A 155 -6.13 -0.30 -30.32
N ALA A 156 -6.47 0.78 -29.62
CA ALA A 156 -6.86 2.05 -30.26
C ALA A 156 -5.74 2.61 -31.16
N ARG A 157 -4.49 2.56 -30.70
CA ARG A 157 -3.33 2.98 -31.51
C ARG A 157 -3.18 2.14 -32.77
N LYS A 158 -3.32 0.81 -32.68
CA LYS A 158 -3.23 -0.08 -33.85
C LYS A 158 -4.35 0.20 -34.86
N ALA A 159 -5.59 0.39 -34.39
CA ALA A 159 -6.73 0.69 -35.25
C ALA A 159 -6.60 2.05 -35.97
N GLY A 160 -6.04 3.07 -35.29
CA GLY A 160 -5.77 4.37 -35.90
C GLY A 160 -4.63 4.37 -36.91
N VAL A 161 -3.67 3.44 -36.81
CA VAL A 161 -2.59 3.26 -37.80
C VAL A 161 -3.09 2.55 -39.06
N THR A 162 -4.13 1.72 -38.96
CA THR A 162 -4.74 1.04 -40.13
C THR A 162 -5.78 1.89 -40.87
N ALA A 163 -6.14 3.07 -40.35
CA ALA A 163 -7.21 3.91 -40.89
C ALA A 163 -6.70 5.22 -41.54
N GLY A 164 -5.39 5.43 -41.60
CA GLY A 164 -4.74 6.57 -42.29
C GLY A 164 -3.83 6.07 -43.40
#